data_AF-A0A6M6JS74-F1
#
_entry.id   AF-A0A6M6JS74-F1
#
_cell.length_a   1.000
_cell.length_b   1.000
_cell.length_c   1.000
_cell.angle_alpha   90.00
_cell.angle_beta   90.00
_cell.angle_gamma   90.00
#
_symmetry.space_group_name_H-M   'P 1'
#
loop_
_entity.id
_entity.type
_entity.pdbx_description
1 polymer ?
#
loop_
_entity_poly.entity_id
_entity_poly.type
_entity_poly.pdbx_seq_one_letter_code
_entity_poly.pdbx_strand_id
1 'polypeptide(L)'
;MSGALDRVVVRSFEVAVRALWGFTPRVMEFVVADLGPGPAVAWMASHMPRYQRTLQVLGPVRTHLACLAVSLVNGCRYCSYGQAYALELLHLRERGTLFPVDAGTVAGWAGAPVDELRARLRAALEQAGLHAEVVWTDGAFDLAVGAHPPMGADEERVAHLVTMIGQLNRVGTAHGLEPDEAHDPVNKDAALRARNAALRAA
;
A
#
# COMPACT_ATOMS: atom_id res chain seq x y z
N MET A 1 24.77 19.06 -10.41
CA MET A 1 25.33 19.36 -9.07
C MET A 1 24.34 19.01 -7.94
N SER A 2 23.75 17.80 -7.89
CA SER A 2 22.73 17.45 -6.85
C SER A 2 23.09 16.31 -5.89
N GLY A 3 24.14 15.53 -6.14
CA GLY A 3 24.33 14.26 -5.43
C GLY A 3 24.50 14.32 -3.90
N ALA A 4 24.94 15.43 -3.30
CA ALA A 4 25.05 15.54 -1.84
C ALA A 4 23.70 15.78 -1.16
N LEU A 5 22.88 16.68 -1.73
CA LEU A 5 21.55 16.97 -1.21
C LEU A 5 20.61 15.78 -1.39
N ASP A 6 20.69 15.10 -2.55
CA ASP A 6 19.90 13.91 -2.84
C ASP A 6 20.17 12.82 -1.80
N ARG A 7 21.44 12.53 -1.49
CA ARG A 7 21.82 11.56 -0.46
C ARG A 7 21.30 11.92 0.92
N VAL A 8 21.29 13.20 1.29
CA VAL A 8 20.78 13.65 2.59
C VAL A 8 19.27 13.45 2.66
N VAL A 9 18.54 13.79 1.60
CA VAL A 9 17.08 13.61 1.54
C VAL A 9 16.69 12.15 1.51
N VAL A 10 17.36 11.33 0.69
CA VAL A 10 17.13 9.88 0.69
C VAL A 10 17.34 9.32 2.09
N ARG A 11 18.48 9.60 2.73
CA ARG A 11 18.76 9.08 4.07
C ARG A 11 17.76 9.54 5.13
N SER A 12 17.25 10.78 5.03
CA SER A 12 16.22 11.24 5.97
C SER A 12 14.89 10.51 5.76
N PHE A 13 14.52 10.24 4.51
CA PHE A 13 13.34 9.43 4.17
C PHE A 13 13.51 8.02 4.69
N GLU A 14 14.65 7.37 4.42
CA GLU A 14 14.97 6.01 4.88
C GLU A 14 14.89 5.85 6.40
N VAL A 15 15.35 6.86 7.15
CA VAL A 15 15.24 6.88 8.61
C VAL A 15 13.78 7.02 9.04
N ALA A 16 13.03 7.96 8.45
CA ALA A 16 11.64 8.20 8.79
C ALA A 16 10.75 6.98 8.52
N VAL A 17 10.86 6.38 7.33
CA VAL A 17 10.10 5.19 6.94
C VAL A 17 10.50 3.95 7.74
N ARG A 18 11.78 3.78 8.08
CA ARG A 18 12.22 2.72 8.99
C ARG A 18 11.64 2.90 10.38
N ALA A 19 11.59 4.13 10.88
CA ALA A 19 10.93 4.43 12.13
C ALA A 19 9.42 4.17 12.08
N LEU A 20 8.77 4.27 10.92
CA LEU A 20 7.34 4.00 10.75
C LEU A 20 7.04 2.50 10.58
N TRP A 21 7.73 1.80 9.69
CA TRP A 21 7.39 0.45 9.22
C TRP A 21 8.42 -0.63 9.58
N GLY A 22 9.53 -0.25 10.20
CA GLY A 22 10.57 -1.21 10.62
C GLY A 22 11.55 -1.60 9.52
N PHE A 23 11.42 -1.05 8.31
CA PHE A 23 12.32 -1.33 7.20
C PHE A 23 12.49 -0.09 6.30
N THR A 24 13.44 -0.14 5.37
CA THR A 24 13.71 0.95 4.42
C THR A 24 13.18 0.56 3.03
N PRO A 25 12.00 1.09 2.61
CA PRO A 25 11.43 0.82 1.30
C PRO A 25 12.34 1.31 0.19
N ARG A 26 12.58 0.45 -0.80
CA ARG A 26 13.47 0.74 -1.94
C ARG A 26 12.97 1.92 -2.78
N VAL A 27 11.65 2.14 -2.80
CA VAL A 27 11.02 3.21 -3.59
C VAL A 27 11.45 4.62 -3.18
N MET A 28 11.93 4.84 -1.96
CA MET A 28 12.27 6.19 -1.48
C MET A 28 13.43 6.83 -2.24
N GLU A 29 14.44 6.03 -2.63
CA GLU A 29 15.54 6.49 -3.47
C GLU A 29 15.03 7.00 -4.82
N PHE A 30 14.17 6.21 -5.46
CA PHE A 30 13.62 6.53 -6.78
C PHE A 30 12.61 7.69 -6.75
N VAL A 31 11.88 7.87 -5.64
CA VAL A 31 11.03 9.07 -5.46
C VAL A 31 11.88 10.34 -5.46
N VAL A 32 13.01 10.33 -4.76
CA VAL A 32 13.93 11.48 -4.73
C VAL A 32 14.60 11.69 -6.09
N ALA A 33 14.96 10.60 -6.78
CA ALA A 33 15.55 10.67 -8.12
C ALA A 33 14.58 11.27 -9.15
N ASP A 34 13.30 10.87 -9.13
CA ASP A 34 12.30 11.29 -10.11
C ASP A 34 11.76 12.70 -9.84
N LEU A 35 11.54 13.07 -8.57
CA LEU A 35 10.98 14.38 -8.20
C LEU A 35 12.05 15.45 -7.97
N GLY A 36 13.28 15.03 -7.68
CA GLY A 36 14.31 15.87 -7.10
C GLY A 36 14.13 16.08 -5.58
N PRO A 37 15.20 16.45 -4.86
CA PRO A 37 15.23 16.43 -3.39
C PRO A 37 14.24 17.40 -2.75
N GLY A 38 14.16 18.64 -3.25
CA GLY A 38 13.24 19.66 -2.72
C GLY A 38 11.77 19.28 -2.94
N PRO A 39 11.35 19.01 -4.19
CA PRO A 39 9.98 18.57 -4.47
C PRO A 39 9.60 17.27 -3.78
N ALA A 40 10.52 16.31 -3.63
CA ALA A 40 10.26 15.08 -2.87
C ALA A 40 9.93 15.39 -1.40
N VAL A 41 10.69 16.26 -0.73
CA VAL A 41 10.41 16.69 0.64
C VAL A 41 9.04 17.38 0.73
N ALA A 42 8.74 18.30 -0.19
CA ALA A 42 7.45 18.98 -0.21
C ALA A 42 6.29 18.00 -0.40
N TRP A 43 6.43 17.05 -1.32
CA TRP A 43 5.46 15.97 -1.58
C TRP A 43 5.23 15.11 -0.33
N MET A 44 6.30 14.66 0.31
CA MET A 44 6.21 13.85 1.54
C MET A 44 5.51 14.63 2.66
N ALA A 45 5.88 15.90 2.86
CA ALA A 45 5.31 16.77 3.88
C ALA A 45 3.82 17.08 3.64
N SER A 46 3.37 17.17 2.38
CA SER A 46 1.96 17.40 2.05
C SER A 46 1.08 16.15 2.17
N HIS A 47 1.64 14.97 1.90
CA HIS A 47 0.88 13.73 1.82
C HIS A 47 0.89 12.91 3.13
N MET A 48 2.03 12.81 3.82
CA MET A 48 2.12 11.92 4.99
C MET A 48 1.19 12.26 6.14
N PRO A 49 0.99 13.54 6.54
CA PRO A 49 0.06 13.86 7.62
C PRO A 49 -1.38 13.44 7.28
N ARG A 50 -1.79 13.59 6.02
CA ARG A 50 -3.13 13.19 5.55
C ARG A 50 -3.26 11.68 5.47
N TYR A 51 -2.21 10.97 5.06
CA TYR A 51 -2.14 9.51 5.10
C TYR A 51 -2.26 8.97 6.54
N GLN A 52 -1.49 9.51 7.48
CA GLN A 52 -1.56 9.11 8.89
C GLN A 52 -2.93 9.38 9.52
N ARG A 53 -3.55 10.52 9.20
CA ARG A 53 -4.92 10.80 9.64
C ARG A 53 -5.93 9.82 9.02
N THR A 54 -5.72 9.43 7.77
CA THR A 54 -6.56 8.43 7.10
C THR A 54 -6.45 7.07 7.78
N LEU A 55 -5.23 6.62 8.10
CA LEU A 55 -5.00 5.41 8.90
C LEU A 55 -5.70 5.45 10.26
N GLN A 56 -5.72 6.60 10.93
CA GLN A 56 -6.39 6.76 12.23
C GLN A 56 -7.92 6.71 12.12
N VAL A 57 -8.49 7.33 11.09
CA VAL A 57 -9.95 7.44 10.92
C VAL A 57 -10.56 6.18 10.33
N LEU A 58 -9.98 5.67 9.24
CA LEU A 58 -10.50 4.49 8.54
C LEU A 58 -10.00 3.17 9.16
N GLY A 59 -8.90 3.23 9.91
CA GLY A 59 -8.18 2.06 10.37
C GLY A 59 -7.23 1.48 9.31
N PRO A 60 -6.33 0.58 9.72
CA PRO A 60 -5.29 0.04 8.84
C PRO A 60 -5.88 -0.85 7.74
N VAL A 61 -6.83 -1.75 8.04
CA VAL A 61 -7.42 -2.66 7.05
C VAL A 61 -8.05 -1.90 5.87
N ARG A 62 -8.93 -0.95 6.13
CA ARG A 62 -9.59 -0.15 5.08
C ARG A 62 -8.61 0.70 4.28
N THR A 63 -7.62 1.27 4.96
CA THR A 63 -6.59 2.09 4.30
C THR A 63 -5.74 1.24 3.37
N HIS A 64 -5.27 0.07 3.83
CA HIS A 64 -4.49 -0.84 3.01
C HIS A 64 -5.30 -1.46 1.86
N LEU A 65 -6.58 -1.75 2.06
CA LEU A 65 -7.47 -2.18 0.96
C LEU A 65 -7.64 -1.10 -0.10
N ALA A 66 -7.83 0.16 0.30
CA ALA A 66 -7.89 1.26 -0.65
C ALA A 66 -6.57 1.45 -1.42
N CYS A 67 -5.44 1.46 -0.72
CA CYS A 67 -4.12 1.53 -1.36
C CYS A 67 -3.84 0.32 -2.28
N LEU A 68 -4.31 -0.87 -1.91
CA LEU A 68 -4.20 -2.08 -2.72
C LEU A 68 -5.02 -1.97 -4.00
N ALA A 69 -6.30 -1.55 -3.89
CA ALA A 69 -7.16 -1.34 -5.06
C ALA A 69 -6.51 -0.35 -6.05
N VAL A 70 -6.01 0.78 -5.55
CA VAL A 70 -5.28 1.78 -6.36
C VAL A 70 -4.05 1.16 -7.02
N SER A 71 -3.25 0.40 -6.27
CA SER A 71 -2.01 -0.20 -6.79
C SER A 71 -2.26 -1.28 -7.85
N LEU A 72 -3.33 -2.06 -7.68
CA LEU A 72 -3.76 -3.06 -8.65
C LEU A 72 -4.26 -2.40 -9.94
N VAL A 73 -5.10 -1.37 -9.83
CA VAL A 73 -5.60 -0.58 -10.99
C VAL A 73 -4.44 0.06 -11.75
N ASN A 74 -3.44 0.59 -11.04
CA ASN A 74 -2.25 1.19 -11.65
C ASN A 74 -1.21 0.14 -12.13
N GLY A 75 -1.47 -1.15 -11.95
CA GLY A 75 -0.57 -2.22 -12.38
C GLY A 75 0.77 -2.27 -11.63
N CYS A 76 0.86 -1.74 -10.41
CA CYS A 76 2.11 -1.67 -9.66
C CYS A 76 2.29 -2.87 -8.73
N ARG A 77 3.02 -3.90 -9.20
CA ARG A 77 3.31 -5.13 -8.43
C ARG A 77 3.98 -4.87 -7.08
N TYR A 78 4.97 -3.98 -7.04
CA TYR A 78 5.68 -3.58 -5.82
C TYR A 78 4.72 -3.07 -4.74
N CYS A 79 3.93 -2.04 -5.08
CA CYS A 79 3.01 -1.44 -4.13
C CYS A 79 1.90 -2.41 -3.75
N SER A 80 1.33 -3.16 -4.71
CA SER A 80 0.30 -4.17 -4.42
C SER A 80 0.80 -5.20 -3.42
N TYR A 81 2.04 -5.67 -3.55
CA TYR A 81 2.64 -6.57 -2.57
C TYR A 81 2.70 -5.95 -1.17
N GLY A 82 3.27 -4.75 -1.03
CA GLY A 82 3.44 -4.11 0.28
C GLY A 82 2.10 -3.86 1.00
N GLN A 83 1.03 -3.55 0.25
CA GLN A 83 -0.32 -3.41 0.81
C GLN A 83 -0.96 -4.76 1.16
N ALA A 84 -0.83 -5.76 0.27
CA ALA A 84 -1.38 -7.09 0.51
C ALA A 84 -0.70 -7.79 1.69
N TYR A 85 0.62 -7.65 1.83
CA TYR A 85 1.36 -8.24 2.93
C TYR A 85 1.02 -7.57 4.27
N ALA A 86 0.77 -6.26 4.29
CA ALA A 86 0.22 -5.59 5.46
C ALA A 86 -1.14 -6.21 5.86
N LEU A 87 -2.04 -6.44 4.90
CA LEU A 87 -3.34 -7.08 5.16
C LEU A 87 -3.20 -8.50 5.70
N GLU A 88 -2.26 -9.30 5.17
CA GLU A 88 -1.99 -10.64 5.70
C GLU A 88 -1.57 -10.62 7.17
N LEU A 89 -0.63 -9.74 7.51
CA LEU A 89 -0.10 -9.64 8.88
C LEU A 89 -1.18 -9.11 9.84
N LEU A 90 -1.93 -8.09 9.44
CA LEU A 90 -3.06 -7.57 10.20
C LEU A 90 -4.11 -8.66 10.46
N HIS A 91 -4.49 -9.40 9.41
CA HIS A 91 -5.48 -10.47 9.51
C HIS A 91 -5.00 -11.59 10.44
N LEU A 92 -3.75 -12.04 10.30
CA LEU A 92 -3.18 -13.06 11.19
C LEU A 92 -3.12 -12.61 12.65
N ARG A 93 -2.77 -11.35 12.89
CA ARG A 93 -2.72 -10.78 14.23
C ARG A 93 -4.11 -10.73 14.87
N GLU A 94 -5.11 -10.29 14.11
CA GLU A 94 -6.46 -10.03 14.63
C GLU A 94 -7.32 -11.29 14.72
N ARG A 95 -7.17 -12.23 13.79
CA ARG A 95 -8.03 -13.42 13.70
C ARG A 95 -7.31 -14.73 13.99
N GLY A 96 -5.98 -14.72 14.10
CA GLY A 96 -5.19 -15.91 14.40
C GLY A 96 -5.07 -16.91 13.24
N THR A 97 -5.66 -16.60 12.08
CA THR A 97 -5.67 -17.42 10.86
C THR A 97 -4.97 -16.70 9.71
N LEU A 98 -4.51 -17.43 8.69
CA LEU A 98 -3.96 -16.82 7.49
C LEU A 98 -5.06 -16.11 6.68
N PHE A 99 -4.70 -15.02 6.00
CA PHE A 99 -5.54 -14.46 4.95
C PHE A 99 -5.63 -15.47 3.78
N PRO A 100 -6.76 -15.61 3.06
CA PRO A 100 -6.94 -16.71 2.11
C PRO A 100 -5.93 -16.75 0.94
N VAL A 101 -5.42 -15.59 0.54
CA VAL A 101 -4.46 -15.45 -0.57
C VAL A 101 -3.18 -14.79 -0.07
N ASP A 102 -2.01 -15.25 -0.49
CA ASP A 102 -0.75 -14.59 -0.14
C ASP A 102 -0.49 -13.34 -0.99
N ALA A 103 0.34 -12.44 -0.47
CA ALA A 103 0.65 -11.14 -1.05
C ALA A 103 1.39 -11.25 -2.37
N GLY A 104 2.18 -12.31 -2.58
CA GLY A 104 2.82 -12.60 -3.85
C GLY A 104 1.81 -12.89 -4.94
N THR A 105 0.83 -13.74 -4.63
CA THR A 105 -0.30 -14.04 -5.53
C THR A 105 -1.14 -12.79 -5.82
N VAL A 106 -1.51 -12.01 -4.80
CA VAL A 106 -2.27 -10.77 -4.97
C VAL A 106 -1.50 -9.77 -5.85
N ALA A 107 -0.20 -9.57 -5.60
CA ALA A 107 0.64 -8.70 -6.40
C ALA A 107 0.74 -9.16 -7.85
N GLY A 108 0.71 -10.48 -8.09
CA GLY A 108 0.67 -11.09 -9.42
C GLY A 108 -0.61 -10.79 -10.22
N TRP A 109 -1.65 -10.24 -9.60
CA TRP A 109 -2.85 -9.79 -10.32
C TRP A 109 -2.65 -8.44 -11.03
N ALA A 110 -1.61 -7.68 -10.69
CA ALA A 110 -1.32 -6.39 -11.31
C ALA A 110 -1.25 -6.53 -12.85
N GLY A 111 -2.02 -5.69 -13.55
CA GLY A 111 -2.17 -5.74 -15.01
C GLY A 111 -3.39 -6.52 -15.52
N ALA A 112 -4.13 -7.21 -14.64
CA ALA A 112 -5.43 -7.80 -15.00
C ALA A 112 -6.51 -6.72 -15.22
N PRO A 113 -7.59 -7.02 -15.97
CA PRO A 113 -8.75 -6.15 -16.09
C PRO A 113 -9.38 -5.80 -14.74
N VAL A 114 -9.89 -4.57 -14.59
CA VAL A 114 -10.44 -4.07 -13.31
C VAL A 114 -11.56 -4.95 -12.76
N ASP A 115 -12.47 -5.44 -13.62
CA ASP A 115 -13.56 -6.32 -13.17
C ASP A 115 -13.04 -7.65 -12.60
N GLU A 116 -11.95 -8.17 -13.17
CA GLU A 116 -11.28 -9.37 -12.69
C GLU A 116 -10.57 -9.12 -11.35
N LEU A 117 -9.91 -7.95 -11.22
CA LEU A 117 -9.31 -7.50 -9.95
C LEU A 117 -10.35 -7.41 -8.84
N ARG A 118 -11.51 -6.78 -9.12
CA ARG A 118 -12.63 -6.67 -8.18
C ARG A 118 -13.13 -8.04 -7.76
N ALA A 119 -13.40 -8.93 -8.72
CA ALA A 119 -13.90 -10.27 -8.45
C ALA A 119 -12.94 -11.09 -7.58
N ARG A 120 -11.64 -11.08 -7.89
CA ARG A 120 -10.61 -11.80 -7.12
C ARG A 120 -10.47 -11.26 -5.70
N LEU A 121 -10.40 -9.94 -5.54
CA LEU A 121 -10.25 -9.33 -4.21
C LEU A 121 -11.52 -9.52 -3.37
N ARG A 122 -12.71 -9.40 -3.97
CA ARG A 122 -13.99 -9.72 -3.31
C ARG A 122 -13.99 -11.16 -2.79
N ALA A 123 -13.65 -12.14 -3.62
CA ALA A 123 -13.62 -13.54 -3.22
C ALA A 123 -12.65 -13.78 -2.05
N ALA A 124 -11.46 -13.16 -2.08
CA ALA A 124 -10.50 -13.24 -0.99
C ALA A 124 -11.03 -12.61 0.33
N LEU A 125 -11.70 -11.46 0.24
CA LEU A 125 -12.31 -10.79 1.39
C LEU A 125 -13.48 -11.59 1.99
N GLU A 126 -14.33 -12.18 1.14
CA GLU A 126 -15.44 -13.02 1.58
C GLU A 126 -14.93 -14.28 2.29
N GLN A 127 -13.94 -14.96 1.71
CA GLN A 127 -13.30 -16.12 2.36
C GLN A 127 -12.60 -15.76 3.67
N ALA A 128 -12.10 -14.53 3.80
CA ALA A 128 -11.51 -14.01 5.03
C ALA A 128 -12.57 -13.62 6.09
N GLY A 129 -13.87 -13.68 5.77
CA GLY A 129 -14.95 -13.20 6.62
C GLY A 129 -14.92 -11.68 6.82
N LEU A 130 -14.51 -10.93 5.79
CA LEU A 130 -14.44 -9.48 5.72
C LEU A 130 -15.53 -8.89 4.80
N HIS A 131 -16.76 -9.41 4.90
CA HIS A 131 -17.88 -9.02 4.03
C HIS A 131 -18.17 -7.51 4.05
N ALA A 132 -18.03 -6.85 5.20
CA ALA A 132 -18.22 -5.41 5.31
C ALA A 132 -17.19 -4.62 4.49
N GLU A 133 -15.98 -5.17 4.31
CA GLU A 133 -14.90 -4.51 3.59
C GLU A 133 -15.00 -4.69 2.07
N VAL A 134 -15.87 -5.59 1.59
CA VAL A 134 -16.15 -5.75 0.15
C VAL A 134 -16.75 -4.45 -0.42
N VAL A 135 -17.80 -3.93 0.22
CA VAL A 135 -18.47 -2.69 -0.23
C VAL A 135 -17.51 -1.51 -0.21
N TRP A 136 -16.71 -1.41 0.84
CA TRP A 136 -15.66 -0.38 0.96
C TRP A 136 -14.62 -0.47 -0.17
N THR A 137 -14.18 -1.69 -0.47
CA THR A 137 -13.16 -1.95 -1.51
C THR A 137 -13.71 -1.65 -2.91
N ASP A 138 -14.97 -1.95 -3.18
CA ASP A 138 -15.62 -1.60 -4.45
C ASP A 138 -15.62 -0.08 -4.68
N GLY A 139 -15.98 0.71 -3.66
CA GLY A 139 -15.89 2.18 -3.74
C GLY A 139 -14.45 2.68 -3.94
N ALA A 140 -13.46 2.02 -3.35
CA ALA A 140 -12.06 2.35 -3.61
C ALA A 140 -11.63 2.07 -5.05
N PHE A 141 -12.13 1.00 -5.68
CA PHE A 141 -11.93 0.76 -7.10
C PHE A 141 -12.63 1.82 -7.97
N ASP A 142 -13.86 2.22 -7.63
CA ASP A 142 -14.61 3.25 -8.38
C ASP A 142 -13.84 4.59 -8.38
N LEU A 143 -13.28 4.98 -7.24
CA LEU A 143 -12.44 6.17 -7.13
C LEU A 143 -11.09 6.01 -7.85
N ALA A 144 -10.47 4.83 -7.80
CA ALA A 144 -9.21 4.57 -8.47
C ALA A 144 -9.31 4.66 -10.01
N VAL A 145 -10.45 4.26 -10.58
CA VAL A 145 -10.71 4.38 -12.03
C VAL A 145 -11.36 5.72 -12.42
N GLY A 146 -11.68 6.58 -11.46
CA GLY A 146 -12.32 7.87 -11.71
C GLY A 146 -13.77 7.76 -12.18
N ALA A 147 -14.51 6.74 -11.72
CA ALA A 147 -15.91 6.52 -12.11
C ALA A 147 -16.84 7.66 -11.68
N HIS A 148 -16.53 8.32 -10.56
CA HIS A 148 -17.25 9.48 -10.05
C HIS A 148 -16.33 10.36 -9.17
N PRO A 149 -16.68 11.64 -8.93
CA PRO A 149 -16.01 12.45 -7.91
C PRO A 149 -16.34 11.94 -6.50
N PRO A 150 -15.47 12.19 -5.49
CA PRO A 150 -15.74 11.79 -4.11
C PRO A 150 -16.97 12.52 -3.55
N MET A 151 -17.86 11.77 -2.90
CA MET A 151 -19.17 12.23 -2.41
C MET A 151 -19.23 12.44 -0.89
N GLY A 152 -18.12 12.26 -0.17
CA GLY A 152 -18.06 12.45 1.28
C GLY A 152 -16.66 12.35 1.85
N ALA A 153 -16.53 12.60 3.16
CA ALA A 153 -15.24 12.71 3.83
C ALA A 153 -14.37 11.45 3.73
N ASP A 154 -14.97 10.27 3.73
CA ASP A 154 -14.23 9.01 3.60
C ASP A 154 -13.75 8.79 2.16
N GLU A 155 -14.56 9.13 1.16
CA GLU A 155 -14.15 9.09 -0.25
C GLU A 155 -13.10 10.16 -0.57
N GLU A 156 -13.15 11.33 0.06
CA GLU A 156 -12.08 12.33 -0.06
C GLU A 156 -10.74 11.81 0.47
N ARG A 157 -10.76 10.96 1.50
CA ARG A 157 -9.55 10.29 1.99
C ARG A 157 -9.04 9.31 0.96
N VAL A 158 -9.91 8.50 0.37
CA VAL A 158 -9.53 7.57 -0.69
C VAL A 158 -9.01 8.31 -1.92
N ALA A 159 -9.64 9.40 -2.35
CA ALA A 159 -9.16 10.24 -3.46
C ALA A 159 -7.75 10.82 -3.18
N HIS A 160 -7.47 11.18 -1.93
CA HIS A 160 -6.11 11.53 -1.51
C HIS A 160 -5.14 10.34 -1.64
N LEU A 161 -5.56 9.13 -1.26
CA LEU A 161 -4.75 7.90 -1.45
C LEU A 161 -4.53 7.61 -2.94
N VAL A 162 -5.53 7.76 -3.81
CA VAL A 162 -5.38 7.63 -5.27
C VAL A 162 -4.27 8.54 -5.78
N THR A 163 -4.24 9.79 -5.32
CA THR A 163 -3.20 10.76 -5.70
C THR A 163 -1.82 10.39 -5.17
N MET A 164 -1.71 10.12 -3.87
CA MET A 164 -0.44 9.82 -3.21
C MET A 164 0.15 8.48 -3.69
N ILE A 165 -0.65 7.42 -3.64
CA ILE A 165 -0.23 6.07 -4.06
C ILE A 165 -0.02 6.02 -5.56
N GLY A 166 -0.79 6.77 -6.36
CA GLY A 166 -0.56 6.90 -7.80
C GLY A 166 0.85 7.41 -8.13
N GLN A 167 1.38 8.38 -7.37
CA GLN A 167 2.78 8.80 -7.54
C GLN A 167 3.76 7.67 -7.22
N LEU A 168 3.57 6.96 -6.09
CA LEU A 168 4.44 5.84 -5.72
C LEU A 168 4.35 4.68 -6.72
N ASN A 169 3.16 4.40 -7.25
CA ASN A 169 2.94 3.38 -8.27
C ASN A 169 3.67 3.72 -9.56
N ARG A 170 3.62 4.98 -10.01
CA ARG A 170 4.37 5.43 -11.20
C ARG A 170 5.87 5.19 -11.03
N VAL A 171 6.44 5.59 -9.89
CA VAL A 171 7.86 5.37 -9.58
C VAL A 171 8.17 3.86 -9.53
N GLY A 172 7.36 3.10 -8.78
CA GLY A 172 7.58 1.66 -8.62
C GLY A 172 7.53 0.88 -9.94
N THR A 173 6.59 1.23 -10.81
CA THR A 173 6.47 0.61 -12.15
C THR A 173 7.58 1.07 -13.09
N ALA A 174 7.90 2.38 -13.13
CA ALA A 174 8.93 2.92 -14.02
C ALA A 174 10.32 2.33 -13.74
N HIS A 175 10.62 2.04 -12.47
CA HIS A 175 11.91 1.50 -12.04
C HIS A 175 11.90 -0.02 -11.84
N GLY A 176 10.80 -0.71 -12.18
CA GLY A 176 10.70 -2.17 -12.08
C GLY A 176 11.02 -2.70 -10.68
N LEU A 177 10.51 -2.03 -9.65
CA LEU A 177 10.84 -2.40 -8.27
C LEU A 177 10.27 -3.79 -7.94
N GLU A 178 11.14 -4.64 -7.39
CA GLU A 178 10.71 -5.93 -6.85
C GLU A 178 10.10 -5.75 -5.46
N PRO A 179 9.07 -6.56 -5.12
CA PRO A 179 8.47 -6.62 -3.79
C PRO A 179 9.46 -6.60 -2.63
N ASP A 180 9.10 -5.90 -1.54
CA ASP A 180 9.88 -5.83 -0.31
C ASP A 180 9.10 -6.33 0.92
N GLU A 181 8.54 -5.43 1.74
CA GLU A 181 7.97 -5.71 3.06
C GLU A 181 6.65 -4.94 3.23
N ALA A 182 5.94 -5.17 4.33
CA ALA A 182 4.63 -4.54 4.56
C ALA A 182 4.77 -3.05 4.94
N HIS A 183 3.99 -2.18 4.28
CA HIS A 183 4.00 -0.73 4.48
C HIS A 183 3.16 -0.28 5.71
N ASP A 184 3.28 -1.01 6.82
CA ASP A 184 2.49 -0.81 8.05
C ASP A 184 3.35 -1.08 9.30
N PRO A 185 3.09 -0.42 10.45
CA PRO A 185 3.80 -0.71 11.69
C PRO A 185 3.73 -2.17 12.17
N VAL A 186 2.72 -2.96 11.76
CA VAL A 186 2.64 -4.42 12.01
C VAL A 186 3.88 -5.15 11.49
N ASN A 187 4.53 -4.61 10.46
CA ASN A 187 5.77 -5.11 9.91
C ASN A 187 6.96 -5.03 10.89
N LYS A 188 6.82 -4.38 12.05
CA LYS A 188 7.84 -4.42 13.10
C LYS A 188 7.77 -5.68 13.96
N ASP A 189 6.66 -6.41 13.93
CA ASP A 189 6.49 -7.64 14.70
C ASP A 189 7.19 -8.82 13.99
N ALA A 190 8.43 -9.09 14.40
CA ALA A 190 9.23 -10.16 13.83
C ALA A 190 8.64 -11.55 14.10
N ALA A 191 8.01 -11.75 15.27
CA ALA A 191 7.39 -13.02 15.64
C ALA A 191 6.16 -13.30 14.77
N LEU A 192 5.35 -12.27 14.50
CA LEU A 192 4.19 -12.38 13.62
C LEU A 192 4.59 -12.68 12.18
N ARG A 193 5.63 -12.02 11.64
CA ARG A 193 6.15 -12.33 10.29
C ARG A 193 6.69 -13.75 10.20
N ALA A 194 7.47 -14.18 11.20
CA ALA A 194 7.96 -15.56 11.26
C ALA A 194 6.81 -16.58 11.34
N ARG A 195 5.77 -16.28 12.12
CA ARG A 195 4.56 -17.11 12.20
C ARG A 195 3.81 -17.17 10.87
N ASN A 196 3.62 -16.04 10.19
CA ASN A 196 2.99 -16.00 8.86
C ASN A 196 3.77 -16.87 7.88
N ALA A 197 5.10 -16.69 7.80
CA ALA A 197 5.95 -17.48 6.92
C ALA A 197 5.89 -18.99 7.22
N ALA A 198 5.94 -19.38 8.50
CA ALA A 198 5.85 -20.78 8.91
C ALA A 198 4.49 -21.41 8.53
N LEU A 199 3.38 -20.70 8.74
CA LEU A 199 2.05 -21.18 8.39
C LEU A 199 1.84 -21.26 6.86
N ARG A 200 2.49 -20.38 6.08
CA ARG A 200 2.44 -20.40 4.61
C ARG A 200 3.26 -21.53 3.98
N ALA A 201 4.25 -22.05 4.70
CA ALA A 201 5.13 -23.12 4.24
C ALA A 201 4.64 -24.54 4.62
N ALA A 202 3.62 -24.64 5.49
CA ALA A 202 3.02 -25.89 5.97
C ALA A 202 1.93 -26.39 5.02
#